data_AF-A0A522W419-F1
#
_entry.id   AF-A0A522W419-F1
#
_cell.length_a   1.000
_cell.length_b   1.000
_cell.length_c   1.000
_cell.angle_alpha   90.00
_cell.angle_beta   90.00
_cell.angle_gamma   90.00
#
_symmetry.space_group_name_H-M   'P 1'
#
loop_
_entity.id
_entity.type
_entity.pdbx_description
1 polymer ?
#
loop_
_entity_poly.entity_id
_entity_poly.type
_entity_poly.pdbx_seq_one_letter_code
_entity_poly.pdbx_strand_id
1 'polypeptide(L)'
;MIKLSENEAKEKLKKDARFEDDATIKETLYLYGWKEDELILGGSIVYSNDLIIDTASIGMIDLTGAIIEGNLEILCTSIKYDLELTNATIAGELDLEGTSFGGDLYLCGIKVYGTINLNTESGPRKIFVSPDMAELVHWSAPTIPLVVVK
;
A
#
# COMPACT_ATOMS: atom_id res chain seq x y z
N MET A 1 -16.18 -6.96 12.75
CA MET A 1 -14.77 -6.54 12.78
C MET A 1 -14.02 -7.28 13.87
N ILE A 2 -13.15 -8.22 13.49
CA ILE A 2 -12.31 -9.03 14.40
C ILE A 2 -11.08 -8.21 14.78
N LYS A 3 -10.58 -8.33 16.03
CA LYS A 3 -9.35 -7.65 16.44
C LYS A 3 -8.19 -8.63 16.50
N LEU A 4 -7.13 -8.36 15.74
CA LEU A 4 -5.95 -9.20 15.64
C LEU A 4 -4.73 -8.47 16.22
N SER A 5 -3.87 -9.21 16.93
CA SER A 5 -2.47 -8.82 17.14
C SER A 5 -1.68 -8.96 15.84
N GLU A 6 -0.47 -8.41 15.80
CA GLU A 6 0.42 -8.58 14.66
C GLU A 6 0.64 -10.08 14.34
N ASN A 7 0.89 -10.90 15.36
CA ASN A 7 1.15 -12.33 15.17
C ASN A 7 -0.07 -13.07 14.60
N GLU A 8 -1.27 -12.79 15.11
CA GLU A 8 -2.50 -13.40 14.59
C GLU A 8 -2.79 -12.99 13.14
N ALA A 9 -2.47 -11.75 12.78
CA ALA A 9 -2.57 -11.26 11.42
C ALA A 9 -1.58 -11.99 10.49
N LYS A 10 -0.32 -12.12 10.90
CA LYS A 10 0.70 -12.88 10.14
C LYS A 10 0.31 -14.34 9.94
N GLU A 11 -0.22 -15.01 10.96
CA GLU A 11 -0.67 -16.41 10.83
C GLU A 11 -1.82 -16.57 9.83
N LYS A 12 -2.75 -15.62 9.78
CA LYS A 12 -3.81 -15.59 8.75
C LYS A 12 -3.22 -15.35 7.35
N LEU A 13 -2.33 -14.38 7.21
CA LEU A 13 -1.69 -14.06 5.94
C LEU A 13 -0.82 -15.20 5.41
N LYS A 14 -0.14 -15.96 6.27
CA LYS A 14 0.61 -17.16 5.84
C LYS A 14 -0.26 -18.25 5.23
N LYS A 15 -1.55 -18.27 5.55
CA LYS A 15 -2.47 -19.30 5.07
C LYS A 15 -2.98 -18.99 3.67
N ASP A 16 -3.45 -17.75 3.45
CA ASP A 16 -4.20 -17.39 2.25
C ASP A 16 -3.78 -16.03 1.63
N ALA A 17 -2.72 -15.40 2.17
CA ALA A 17 -2.21 -14.07 1.81
C ALA A 17 -3.28 -12.96 1.78
N ARG A 18 -4.36 -13.13 2.57
CA ARG A 18 -5.49 -12.21 2.63
C ARG A 18 -6.19 -12.20 3.97
N PHE A 19 -6.93 -11.14 4.23
CA PHE A 19 -7.96 -11.12 5.26
C PHE A 19 -9.33 -11.42 4.62
N GLU A 20 -10.02 -12.45 5.09
CA GLU A 20 -11.37 -12.82 4.60
C GLU A 20 -12.50 -12.04 5.29
N ASP A 21 -12.24 -11.55 6.50
CA ASP A 21 -13.19 -10.83 7.34
C ASP A 21 -12.70 -9.41 7.60
N ASP A 22 -13.64 -8.48 7.82
CA ASP A 22 -13.32 -7.16 8.37
C ASP A 22 -12.50 -7.31 9.66
N ALA A 23 -11.34 -6.69 9.72
CA ALA A 23 -10.41 -6.83 10.83
C ALA A 23 -9.80 -5.49 11.26
N THR A 24 -9.43 -5.41 12.53
CA THR A 24 -8.58 -4.36 13.08
C THR A 24 -7.27 -4.99 13.55
N ILE A 25 -6.14 -4.52 13.02
CA ILE A 25 -4.81 -4.91 13.47
C ILE A 25 -4.38 -3.90 14.53
N LYS A 26 -4.26 -4.38 15.77
CA LYS A 26 -4.09 -3.52 16.94
C LYS A 26 -2.70 -2.93 17.09
N GLU A 27 -1.71 -3.55 16.47
CA GLU A 27 -0.29 -3.25 16.53
C GLU A 27 0.21 -2.94 15.12
N THR A 28 1.45 -2.44 15.01
CA THR A 28 2.12 -2.33 13.70
C THR A 28 2.21 -3.71 13.05
N LEU A 29 1.85 -3.80 11.77
CA LEU A 29 2.02 -5.03 10.99
C LEU A 29 3.31 -4.94 10.17
N TYR A 30 4.35 -5.68 10.57
CA TYR A 30 5.65 -5.69 9.88
C TYR A 30 5.83 -6.96 9.03
N LEU A 31 5.70 -6.83 7.70
CA LEU A 31 5.82 -7.90 6.71
C LEU A 31 7.21 -7.89 6.05
N TYR A 32 8.23 -8.33 6.79
CA TYR A 32 9.60 -8.41 6.30
C TYR A 32 9.87 -9.65 5.47
N GLY A 33 10.47 -9.48 4.28
CA GLY A 33 10.91 -10.59 3.45
C GLY A 33 9.78 -11.44 2.89
N TRP A 34 8.55 -10.92 2.88
CA TRP A 34 7.37 -11.64 2.47
C TRP A 34 7.41 -11.99 0.98
N LYS A 35 6.88 -13.15 0.60
CA LYS A 35 6.88 -13.63 -0.78
C LYS A 35 5.54 -14.26 -1.12
N GLU A 36 4.75 -13.57 -1.92
CA GLU A 36 3.43 -14.02 -2.34
C GLU A 36 3.14 -13.55 -3.77
N ASP A 37 2.36 -14.30 -4.54
CA ASP A 37 1.91 -13.83 -5.85
C ASP A 37 0.86 -12.72 -5.73
N GLU A 38 0.10 -12.70 -4.64
CA GLU A 38 -0.93 -11.72 -4.36
C GLU A 38 -1.03 -11.52 -2.84
N LEU A 39 -1.08 -10.28 -2.39
CA LEU A 39 -1.22 -9.92 -0.98
C LEU A 39 -2.39 -8.94 -0.81
N ILE A 40 -3.50 -9.42 -0.25
CA ILE A 40 -4.74 -8.66 -0.10
C ILE A 40 -4.88 -8.18 1.34
N LEU A 41 -4.59 -6.90 1.53
CA LEU A 41 -4.57 -6.17 2.79
C LEU A 41 -5.67 -5.11 2.87
N GLY A 42 -6.37 -4.88 1.76
CA GLY A 42 -7.51 -3.98 1.59
C GLY A 42 -8.84 -4.58 2.02
N GLY A 43 -9.93 -3.92 1.63
CA GLY A 43 -11.28 -4.14 2.15
C GLY A 43 -11.53 -3.32 3.41
N SER A 44 -12.44 -3.77 4.27
CA SER A 44 -12.73 -3.11 5.55
C SER A 44 -11.71 -3.45 6.63
N ILE A 45 -10.42 -3.34 6.29
CA ILE A 45 -9.30 -3.61 7.22
C ILE A 45 -8.78 -2.30 7.79
N VAL A 46 -8.63 -2.27 9.11
CA VAL A 46 -8.11 -1.13 9.86
C VAL A 46 -6.79 -1.51 10.51
N TYR A 47 -5.74 -0.74 10.23
CA TYR A 47 -4.43 -0.85 10.89
C TYR A 47 -4.35 0.29 11.90
N SER A 48 -4.34 -0.03 13.19
CA SER A 48 -4.35 1.00 14.25
C SER A 48 -2.99 1.68 14.46
N ASN A 49 -1.96 1.22 13.77
CA ASN A 49 -0.63 1.83 13.73
C ASN A 49 -0.12 1.71 12.28
N ASP A 50 1.20 1.57 12.12
CA ASP A 50 1.83 1.48 10.82
C ASP A 50 1.59 0.11 10.16
N LEU A 51 1.51 0.13 8.84
CA LEU A 51 1.65 -1.05 8.00
C LEU A 51 2.98 -0.93 7.27
N ILE A 52 3.87 -1.89 7.50
CA ILE A 52 5.22 -1.86 6.94
C ILE A 52 5.46 -3.16 6.16
N ILE A 53 5.80 -3.02 4.88
CA ILE A 53 6.16 -4.10 3.99
C ILE A 53 7.59 -3.81 3.53
N ASP A 54 8.54 -4.62 3.97
CA ASP A 54 9.95 -4.32 3.80
C ASP A 54 10.70 -5.51 3.19
N THR A 55 11.55 -5.24 2.20
CA THR A 55 12.43 -6.24 1.58
C THR A 55 11.63 -7.44 1.04
N ALA A 56 10.40 -7.20 0.59
CA ALA A 56 9.48 -8.23 0.13
C ALA A 56 9.54 -8.42 -1.40
N SER A 57 9.00 -9.54 -1.89
CA SER A 57 8.84 -9.82 -3.31
C SER A 57 7.42 -10.31 -3.55
N ILE A 58 6.54 -9.40 -3.95
CA ILE A 58 5.11 -9.64 -4.06
C ILE A 58 4.65 -9.46 -5.51
N GLY A 59 3.73 -10.29 -5.99
CA GLY A 59 3.17 -10.12 -7.33
C GLY A 59 2.29 -8.87 -7.40
N MET A 60 1.18 -8.86 -6.69
CA MET A 60 0.26 -7.72 -6.57
C MET A 60 -0.04 -7.43 -5.10
N ILE A 61 -0.15 -6.14 -4.73
CA ILE A 61 -0.58 -5.72 -3.40
C ILE A 61 -1.89 -4.95 -3.53
N ASP A 62 -2.92 -5.42 -2.83
CA ASP A 62 -4.22 -4.74 -2.75
C ASP A 62 -4.43 -4.16 -1.36
N LEU A 63 -4.52 -2.84 -1.28
CA LEU A 63 -4.86 -2.04 -0.10
C LEU A 63 -6.12 -1.20 -0.32
N THR A 64 -6.92 -1.55 -1.33
CA THR A 64 -8.15 -0.82 -1.69
C THR A 64 -9.06 -0.66 -0.48
N GLY A 65 -9.40 0.58 -0.14
CA GLY A 65 -10.30 0.89 0.99
C GLY A 65 -9.72 0.65 2.39
N ALA A 66 -8.46 0.22 2.52
CA ALA A 66 -7.82 0.06 3.83
C ALA A 66 -7.76 1.40 4.60
N ILE A 67 -7.87 1.32 5.92
CA ILE A 67 -7.65 2.46 6.82
C ILE A 67 -6.38 2.19 7.62
N ILE A 68 -5.38 3.05 7.49
CA ILE A 68 -4.11 2.98 8.19
C ILE A 68 -4.01 4.22 9.07
N GLU A 69 -4.10 4.03 10.38
CA GLU A 69 -4.06 5.12 11.37
C GLU A 69 -2.63 5.63 11.62
N GLY A 70 -1.61 4.89 11.16
CA GLY A 70 -0.21 5.32 11.12
C GLY A 70 0.30 5.55 9.70
N ASN A 71 1.57 5.22 9.48
CA ASN A 71 2.24 5.26 8.19
C ASN A 71 1.96 3.99 7.37
N LEU A 72 1.99 4.14 6.04
CA LEU A 72 2.16 3.04 5.12
C LEU A 72 3.56 3.11 4.53
N GLU A 73 4.39 2.13 4.87
CA GLU A 73 5.77 2.03 4.40
C GLU A 73 5.93 0.77 3.56
N ILE A 74 6.16 0.92 2.26
CA ILE A 74 6.50 -0.18 1.35
C ILE A 74 7.93 0.09 0.87
N LEU A 75 8.89 -0.53 1.56
CA LEU A 75 10.31 -0.22 1.46
C LEU A 75 11.07 -1.36 0.79
N CYS A 76 11.99 -1.02 -0.10
CA CYS A 76 12.90 -1.98 -0.74
C CYS A 76 12.18 -3.23 -1.30
N THR A 77 10.92 -3.08 -1.73
CA THR A 77 10.04 -4.20 -2.09
C THR A 77 9.91 -4.29 -3.60
N SER A 78 9.92 -5.52 -4.14
CA SER A 78 9.66 -5.76 -5.55
C SER A 78 8.18 -6.11 -5.75
N ILE A 79 7.44 -5.25 -6.47
CA ILE A 79 6.04 -5.46 -6.86
C ILE A 79 6.01 -5.80 -8.35
N LYS A 80 5.67 -7.04 -8.70
CA LYS A 80 5.76 -7.53 -10.10
C LYS A 80 4.67 -6.94 -11.00
N TYR A 81 3.49 -6.73 -10.44
CA TYR A 81 2.31 -6.19 -11.08
C TYR A 81 1.96 -4.88 -10.36
N ASP A 82 0.73 -4.74 -9.90
CA ASP A 82 0.18 -3.46 -9.50
C ASP A 82 0.16 -3.29 -7.97
N LEU A 83 0.19 -2.03 -7.55
CA LEU A 83 -0.12 -1.60 -6.17
C LEU A 83 -1.42 -0.80 -6.19
N GLU A 84 -2.43 -1.34 -5.51
CA GLU A 84 -3.76 -0.75 -5.44
C GLU A 84 -3.96 -0.07 -4.08
N LEU A 85 -4.07 1.26 -4.08
CA LEU A 85 -4.41 2.09 -2.91
C LEU A 85 -5.71 2.85 -3.11
N THR A 86 -6.55 2.37 -4.04
CA THR A 86 -7.80 3.01 -4.39
C THR A 86 -8.69 3.17 -3.16
N ASN A 87 -9.15 4.39 -2.88
CA ASN A 87 -9.96 4.75 -1.69
C ASN A 87 -9.32 4.44 -0.33
N ALA A 88 -8.01 4.13 -0.26
CA ALA A 88 -7.34 3.94 1.02
C ALA A 88 -7.24 5.26 1.80
N THR A 89 -7.24 5.17 3.12
CA THR A 89 -7.00 6.32 4.01
C THR A 89 -5.76 6.05 4.86
N ILE A 90 -4.78 6.95 4.78
CA ILE A 90 -3.51 6.88 5.51
C ILE A 90 -3.40 8.16 6.34
N ALA A 91 -3.45 8.02 7.66
CA ALA A 91 -3.37 9.16 8.58
C ALA A 91 -1.94 9.72 8.68
N GLY A 92 -0.93 8.87 8.53
CA GLY A 92 0.47 9.24 8.46
C GLY A 92 0.96 9.44 7.03
N GLU A 93 2.19 9.00 6.80
CA GLU A 93 2.90 9.12 5.52
C GLU A 93 2.67 7.90 4.63
N LEU A 94 2.77 8.11 3.31
CA LEU A 94 2.91 7.04 2.33
C LEU A 94 4.36 7.05 1.83
N ASP A 95 5.12 6.02 2.15
CA ASP A 95 6.51 5.88 1.73
C ASP A 95 6.72 4.66 0.84
N LEU A 96 7.18 4.90 -0.40
CA LEU A 96 7.51 3.87 -1.38
C LEU A 96 9.03 3.82 -1.70
N GLU A 97 9.88 4.29 -0.78
CA GLU A 97 11.32 4.36 -0.99
C GLU A 97 11.93 3.00 -1.37
N GLY A 98 12.74 3.01 -2.44
CA GLY A 98 13.46 1.82 -2.91
C GLY A 98 12.57 0.72 -3.50
N THR A 99 11.25 0.93 -3.58
CA THR A 99 10.34 -0.04 -4.18
C THR A 99 10.53 -0.09 -5.70
N SER A 100 10.44 -1.28 -6.27
CA SER A 100 10.54 -1.54 -7.71
C SER A 100 9.21 -2.05 -8.25
N PHE A 101 8.70 -1.40 -9.28
CA PHE A 101 7.43 -1.74 -9.92
C PHE A 101 7.65 -2.40 -11.28
N GLY A 102 7.00 -3.54 -11.48
CA GLY A 102 6.74 -4.10 -12.81
C GLY A 102 5.43 -3.60 -13.41
N GLY A 103 4.51 -3.09 -12.58
CA GLY A 103 3.16 -2.65 -12.94
C GLY A 103 2.85 -1.17 -12.74
N ASP A 104 1.57 -0.89 -12.53
CA ASP A 104 1.01 0.45 -12.35
C ASP A 104 0.73 0.72 -10.85
N LEU A 105 0.64 2.01 -10.49
CA LEU A 105 0.28 2.47 -9.15
C LEU A 105 -1.06 3.19 -9.19
N TYR A 106 -2.00 2.78 -8.33
CA TYR A 106 -3.34 3.33 -8.29
C TYR A 106 -3.58 4.08 -6.98
N LEU A 107 -3.75 5.40 -7.08
CA LEU A 107 -3.98 6.33 -5.98
C LEU A 107 -5.34 7.04 -6.11
N CYS A 108 -6.29 6.44 -6.84
CA CYS A 108 -7.61 7.02 -7.07
C CYS A 108 -8.40 7.11 -5.75
N GLY A 109 -8.84 8.30 -5.35
CA GLY A 109 -9.61 8.52 -4.12
C GLY A 109 -8.83 8.29 -2.82
N ILE A 110 -7.51 8.10 -2.90
CA ILE A 110 -6.67 7.95 -1.70
C ILE A 110 -6.71 9.23 -0.87
N LYS A 111 -6.63 9.10 0.45
CA LYS A 111 -6.39 10.22 1.37
C LYS A 111 -5.12 9.94 2.15
N VAL A 112 -4.12 10.81 2.00
CA VAL A 112 -2.90 10.80 2.81
C VAL A 112 -2.83 12.14 3.53
N TYR A 113 -2.78 12.11 4.86
CA TYR A 113 -2.74 13.33 5.67
C TYR A 113 -1.30 13.76 6.00
N GLY A 114 -0.33 12.85 5.89
CA GLY A 114 1.10 13.14 5.94
C GLY A 114 1.70 13.42 4.56
N THR A 115 3.01 13.15 4.44
CA THR A 115 3.74 13.29 3.17
C THR A 115 3.57 12.06 2.28
N ILE A 116 3.84 12.24 0.99
CA ILE A 116 3.90 11.15 0.01
C ILE A 116 5.31 11.13 -0.56
N ASN A 117 6.03 10.05 -0.32
CA ASN A 117 7.35 9.78 -0.88
C ASN A 117 7.25 8.72 -1.98
N LEU A 118 7.48 9.13 -3.23
CA LEU A 118 7.50 8.26 -4.40
C LEU A 118 8.91 8.04 -4.94
N ASN A 119 9.94 8.12 -4.08
CA ASN A 119 11.34 7.87 -4.44
C ASN A 119 11.63 6.37 -4.65
N THR A 120 11.00 5.80 -5.66
CA THR A 120 11.12 4.38 -6.04
C THR A 120 12.47 4.10 -6.70
N GLU A 121 13.00 2.88 -6.52
CA GLU A 121 14.19 2.40 -7.26
C GLU A 121 13.88 2.24 -8.76
N SER A 122 12.71 1.67 -9.07
CA SER A 122 12.15 1.58 -10.42
C SER A 122 10.67 1.92 -10.35
N GLY A 123 10.31 3.10 -10.85
CA GLY A 123 8.95 3.61 -10.74
C GLY A 123 7.90 2.81 -11.52
N PRO A 124 6.61 2.92 -11.15
CA PRO A 124 5.52 2.29 -11.87
C PRO A 124 5.44 2.77 -13.33
N ARG A 125 4.83 1.96 -14.19
CA ARG A 125 4.63 2.32 -15.60
C ARG A 125 3.76 3.56 -15.75
N LYS A 126 2.72 3.67 -14.92
CA LYS A 126 1.83 4.82 -14.81
C LYS A 126 1.37 4.98 -13.37
N ILE A 127 0.99 6.20 -13.02
CA ILE A 127 0.28 6.49 -11.77
C ILE A 127 -1.12 6.98 -12.12
N PHE A 128 -2.13 6.26 -11.62
CA PHE A 128 -3.52 6.64 -11.73
C PHE A 128 -3.92 7.46 -10.50
N VAL A 129 -4.49 8.63 -10.72
CA VAL A 129 -4.82 9.56 -9.63
C VAL A 129 -6.18 10.22 -9.86
N SER A 130 -6.81 10.63 -8.76
CA SER A 130 -7.93 11.57 -8.81
C SER A 130 -7.43 12.99 -9.10
N PRO A 131 -8.28 13.91 -9.62
CA PRO A 131 -7.85 15.23 -10.05
C PRO A 131 -7.22 16.08 -8.94
N ASP A 132 -7.68 15.90 -7.71
CA ASP A 132 -7.19 16.56 -6.49
C ASP A 132 -5.78 16.09 -6.08
N MET A 133 -5.41 14.85 -6.40
CA MET A 133 -4.08 14.30 -6.12
C MET A 133 -3.05 14.60 -7.22
N ALA A 134 -3.50 15.01 -8.41
CA ALA A 134 -2.66 15.10 -9.59
C ALA A 134 -1.47 16.06 -9.43
N GLU A 135 -1.68 17.23 -8.84
CA GLU A 135 -0.62 18.21 -8.63
C GLU A 135 0.44 17.70 -7.65
N LEU A 136 -0.01 17.14 -6.52
CA LEU A 136 0.87 16.61 -5.47
C LEU A 136 1.73 15.45 -5.99
N VAL A 137 1.11 14.51 -6.71
CA VAL A 137 1.80 13.33 -7.26
C VAL A 137 2.76 13.73 -8.39
N HIS A 138 2.39 14.71 -9.23
CA HIS A 138 3.27 15.19 -10.29
C HIS A 138 4.61 15.70 -9.75
N TRP A 139 4.62 16.43 -8.64
CA TRP A 139 5.86 16.89 -8.03
C TRP A 139 6.69 15.78 -7.39
N SER A 140 6.01 14.74 -6.89
CA SER A 140 6.66 13.61 -6.21
C SER A 140 7.24 12.59 -7.20
N ALA A 141 6.66 12.46 -8.39
CA ALA A 141 7.10 11.55 -9.45
C ALA A 141 7.02 12.21 -10.86
N PRO A 142 7.81 13.27 -11.13
CA PRO A 142 7.64 14.11 -12.31
C PRO A 142 7.95 13.43 -13.65
N THR A 143 8.65 12.29 -13.62
CA THR A 143 9.05 11.53 -14.81
C THR A 143 8.08 10.40 -15.15
N ILE A 144 7.13 10.09 -14.28
CA ILE A 144 6.22 8.96 -14.44
C ILE A 144 4.92 9.43 -15.11
N PRO A 145 4.42 8.74 -16.15
CA PRO A 145 3.16 9.11 -16.77
C PRO A 145 2.00 9.10 -15.77
N LEU A 146 1.34 10.25 -15.64
CA LEU A 146 0.16 10.43 -14.80
C LEU A 146 -1.11 10.23 -15.63
N VAL A 147 -2.04 9.40 -15.13
CA VAL A 147 -3.38 9.22 -15.69
C VAL A 147 -4.39 9.78 -14.68
N VAL A 148 -4.96 10.94 -15.00
CA VAL A 148 -5.99 11.55 -14.16
C VAL A 148 -7.35 10.94 -14.50
N VAL A 149 -7.92 10.20 -13.55
CA VAL A 149 -9.21 9.51 -13.67
C VAL A 149 -10.31 10.41 -13.10
N LYS A 150 -11.45 10.51 -13.78
CA LYS A 150 -12.59 11.35 -13.39
C LYS A 150 -13.62 10.58 -12.58
#